data_AF-A0A2K0XNF8-F1
#
_entry.id   AF-A0A2K0XNF8-F1
#
_cell.length_a   1.000
_cell.length_b   1.000
_cell.length_c   1.000
_cell.angle_alpha   90.00
_cell.angle_beta   90.00
_cell.angle_gamma   90.00
#
_symmetry.space_group_name_H-M   'P 1'
#
loop_
_entity.id
_entity.type
_entity.pdbx_description
1 polymer ?
#
loop_
_entity_poly.entity_id
_entity_poly.type
_entity_poly.pdbx_seq_one_letter_code
_entity_poly.pdbx_strand_id
1 'polypeptide(L)'
;MAKIKLYIAKAQSNNSGSTCAGGSGSSSTVYSVSKAVSYLKSHSQPYYIFVLLLFLLYVPKAWAQHLTTAEQIEHFYDCYMECFEKGDRSMENDLLGKFLTPEMQKKRVRLANATDSDPILRAQDVSEYGRQSLTCRHLDGDWYEVAYRWDAQDTTAIHIPVRVEEDEKGQVRINYITPEWGGRRYGNHLFDIPAPKVVNRKDARTFVETFFKAYTYPYVKMSHTLEQDLEQLRKRYCTSSFLTGKYAAIKQEYMKDYEDIDPLVDCADFDAFWYPSIKIDSIDSHTFRFGYDTCVKGWHQDIKVVVTRESGRFLISDIEAE
;
A
#
# COMPACT_ATOMS: atom_id res chain seq x y z
N MET A 1 -14.30 25.20 -13.25
CA MET A 1 -12.93 24.91 -13.74
C MET A 1 -11.94 25.93 -13.17
N ALA A 2 -11.30 25.61 -12.05
CA ALA A 2 -10.27 26.42 -11.44
C ALA A 2 -8.94 25.67 -11.49
N LYS A 3 -7.92 26.30 -12.08
CA LYS A 3 -6.54 25.80 -12.15
C LYS A 3 -5.96 25.73 -10.73
N ILE A 4 -5.59 24.54 -10.27
CA ILE A 4 -4.92 24.37 -8.97
C ILE A 4 -3.41 24.56 -9.18
N LYS A 5 -2.87 25.59 -8.52
CA LYS A 5 -1.44 25.83 -8.35
C LYS A 5 -0.89 24.86 -7.30
N LEU A 6 0.22 24.22 -7.64
CA LEU A 6 1.05 23.41 -6.74
C LEU A 6 1.65 24.31 -5.63
N TYR A 7 1.49 23.93 -4.37
CA TYR A 7 2.18 24.55 -3.23
C TYR A 7 2.80 23.46 -2.35
N ILE A 8 4.12 23.48 -2.22
CA ILE A 8 4.88 22.69 -1.25
C ILE A 8 5.03 23.53 0.02
N ALA A 9 4.58 22.99 1.16
CA ALA A 9 4.76 23.61 2.47
C ALA A 9 6.20 23.40 2.96
N LYS A 10 6.91 24.51 3.23
CA LYS A 10 8.29 24.51 3.75
C LYS A 10 8.26 24.78 5.25
N ALA A 11 8.68 23.82 6.08
CA ALA A 11 8.96 24.05 7.50
C ALA A 11 10.46 24.37 7.66
N GLN A 12 10.77 25.56 8.19
CA GLN A 12 12.12 25.98 8.58
C GLN A 12 12.37 25.65 10.05
N SER A 13 13.54 25.09 10.35
CA SER A 13 14.20 25.24 11.65
C SER A 13 15.72 25.20 11.48
N ASN A 14 16.37 26.20 12.07
CA ASN A 14 17.80 26.48 12.04
C ASN A 14 18.59 25.53 12.96
N ASN A 15 19.79 25.09 12.56
CA ASN A 15 21.01 25.44 13.32
C ASN A 15 22.33 25.06 12.62
N SER A 16 23.17 26.09 12.49
CA SER A 16 24.62 26.18 12.69
C SER A 16 25.52 24.92 12.67
N GLY A 17 26.47 24.92 11.72
CA GLY A 17 27.88 25.18 12.06
C GLY A 17 28.84 24.00 12.27
N SER A 18 29.95 24.05 11.54
CA SER A 18 31.31 23.60 11.88
C SER A 18 31.93 22.50 11.00
N THR A 19 32.79 22.98 10.11
CA THR A 19 33.88 22.36 9.36
C THR A 19 34.95 21.67 10.23
N CYS A 20 35.65 20.67 9.66
CA CYS A 20 37.11 20.65 9.38
C CYS A 20 37.74 19.24 9.38
N ALA A 21 38.50 18.95 8.30
CA ALA A 21 39.80 18.25 8.17
C ALA A 21 40.10 16.95 8.98
N GLY A 22 40.83 15.93 8.50
CA GLY A 22 41.86 15.80 7.47
C GLY A 22 42.97 14.86 7.98
N GLY A 23 43.63 14.11 7.09
CA GLY A 23 44.83 13.26 7.36
C GLY A 23 44.53 11.76 7.16
N SER A 24 45.06 11.02 6.17
CA SER A 24 46.40 10.82 5.60
C SER A 24 47.38 10.01 6.47
N GLY A 25 48.00 8.97 5.85
CA GLY A 25 49.09 8.15 6.40
C GLY A 25 48.78 6.65 6.45
N SER A 26 48.96 5.88 5.37
CA SER A 26 50.19 5.13 5.00
C SER A 26 50.52 3.92 5.89
N SER A 27 50.50 2.70 5.33
CA SER A 27 51.68 1.81 5.32
C SER A 27 51.45 0.55 4.47
N SER A 28 52.34 0.37 3.51
CA SER A 28 52.52 -0.78 2.62
C SER A 28 53.14 -1.97 3.34
N THR A 29 52.63 -3.18 3.10
CA THR A 29 53.40 -4.42 3.34
C THR A 29 53.41 -5.26 2.08
N VAL A 30 54.56 -5.25 1.40
CA VAL A 30 54.88 -6.09 0.25
C VAL A 30 55.35 -7.44 0.79
N TYR A 31 54.58 -8.50 0.57
CA TYR A 31 55.04 -9.88 0.80
C TYR A 31 55.62 -10.47 -0.49
N SER A 32 56.90 -10.84 -0.42
CA SER A 32 57.69 -11.45 -1.49
C SER A 32 57.13 -12.83 -1.90
N VAL A 33 56.85 -12.97 -3.20
CA VAL A 33 56.35 -14.19 -3.86
C VAL A 33 57.41 -15.31 -3.94
N SER A 34 58.65 -15.09 -3.49
CA SER A 34 59.76 -16.02 -3.75
C SER A 34 59.92 -17.19 -2.75
N LYS A 35 59.10 -17.29 -1.69
CA LYS A 35 59.17 -18.39 -0.71
C LYS A 35 58.05 -19.44 -0.81
N ALA A 36 57.00 -19.19 -1.59
CA ALA A 36 55.91 -20.16 -1.80
C ALA A 36 56.20 -21.18 -2.92
N VAL A 37 57.18 -20.90 -3.79
CA VAL A 37 57.47 -21.73 -4.98
C VAL A 37 58.42 -22.90 -4.68
N SER A 38 59.19 -22.86 -3.57
CA SER A 38 60.13 -23.93 -3.23
C SER A 38 59.53 -25.08 -2.40
N TYR A 39 58.32 -24.92 -1.86
CA TYR A 39 57.69 -25.97 -1.05
C TYR A 39 56.77 -26.92 -1.85
N LEU A 40 56.43 -26.58 -3.10
CA LEU A 40 55.51 -27.35 -3.95
C LEU A 40 56.20 -28.35 -4.89
N LYS A 41 57.53 -28.51 -4.80
CA LYS A 41 58.30 -29.28 -5.80
C LYS A 41 58.77 -30.67 -5.37
N SER A 42 58.34 -31.21 -4.21
CA SER A 42 58.83 -32.54 -3.75
C SER A 42 57.78 -33.58 -3.35
N HIS A 43 56.47 -33.29 -3.40
CA HIS A 43 55.45 -34.29 -3.03
C HIS A 43 54.25 -34.26 -3.98
N SER A 44 54.46 -34.62 -5.24
CA SER A 44 53.39 -34.93 -6.19
C SER A 44 52.82 -36.32 -5.90
N GLN A 45 51.96 -36.42 -4.89
CA GLN A 45 51.09 -37.59 -4.67
C GLN A 45 49.76 -37.33 -5.41
N PRO A 46 49.35 -38.16 -6.38
CA PRO A 46 48.15 -37.92 -7.21
C PRO A 46 46.84 -37.87 -6.42
N TYR A 47 46.86 -38.28 -5.15
CA TYR A 47 45.71 -38.26 -4.25
C TYR A 47 45.34 -36.85 -3.75
N TYR A 48 46.29 -35.91 -3.61
CA TYR A 48 45.97 -34.57 -3.10
C TYR A 48 45.21 -33.70 -4.10
N ILE A 49 45.47 -33.86 -5.41
CA ILE A 49 44.72 -33.15 -6.46
C ILE A 49 43.31 -33.73 -6.57
N PHE A 50 43.13 -35.04 -6.38
CA PHE A 50 41.82 -35.69 -6.40
C PHE A 50 40.96 -35.32 -5.18
N VAL A 51 41.56 -35.18 -3.99
CA VAL A 51 40.87 -34.72 -2.77
C VAL A 51 40.52 -33.23 -2.83
N LEU A 52 41.35 -32.38 -3.44
CA LEU A 52 41.03 -30.97 -3.69
C LEU A 52 39.92 -30.78 -4.75
N LEU A 53 39.89 -31.61 -5.80
CA LEU A 53 38.82 -31.60 -6.80
C LEU A 53 37.50 -32.16 -6.24
N LEU A 54 37.55 -33.17 -5.35
CA LEU A 54 36.38 -33.64 -4.61
C LEU A 54 35.88 -32.60 -3.60
N PHE A 55 36.75 -31.82 -2.96
CA PHE A 55 36.34 -30.70 -2.10
C PHE A 55 35.68 -29.56 -2.88
N LEU A 56 36.09 -29.29 -4.12
CA LEU A 56 35.42 -28.30 -5.00
C LEU A 56 34.07 -28.80 -5.55
N LEU A 57 33.84 -30.12 -5.58
CA LEU A 57 32.55 -30.74 -5.94
C LEU A 57 31.65 -31.00 -4.72
N TYR A 58 32.15 -30.81 -3.51
CA TYR A 58 31.44 -30.92 -2.22
C TYR A 58 31.44 -29.63 -1.41
N VAL A 59 31.69 -28.48 -2.03
CA VAL A 59 31.15 -27.23 -1.47
C VAL A 59 29.66 -27.29 -1.80
N PRO A 60 28.76 -27.49 -0.83
CA PRO A 60 27.34 -27.27 -1.10
C PRO A 60 27.24 -25.86 -1.69
N LYS A 61 26.41 -25.68 -2.72
CA LYS A 61 25.89 -24.37 -3.15
C LYS A 61 25.11 -23.67 -2.00
N ALA A 62 25.64 -23.59 -0.80
CA ALA A 62 25.49 -22.43 0.05
C ALA A 62 26.55 -21.48 -0.49
N TRP A 63 26.32 -20.25 -0.92
CA TRP A 63 25.41 -19.25 -0.39
C TRP A 63 24.86 -18.48 -1.60
N ALA A 64 23.71 -18.89 -2.15
CA ALA A 64 22.86 -17.85 -2.74
C ALA A 64 22.43 -17.03 -1.52
N GLN A 65 23.00 -15.83 -1.32
CA GLN A 65 22.41 -14.89 -0.38
C GLN A 65 20.99 -14.66 -0.88
N HIS A 66 20.02 -15.33 -0.26
CA HIS A 66 18.63 -14.98 -0.45
C HIS A 66 18.52 -13.54 0.04
N LEU A 67 18.12 -12.64 -0.86
CA LEU A 67 17.80 -11.27 -0.51
C LEU A 67 16.85 -11.31 0.70
N THR A 68 17.19 -10.57 1.73
CA THR A 68 16.28 -10.31 2.84
C THR A 68 14.98 -9.72 2.29
N THR A 69 13.88 -9.86 3.02
CA THR A 69 12.59 -9.29 2.62
C THR A 69 12.70 -7.78 2.34
N ALA A 70 13.49 -7.05 3.13
CA ALA A 70 13.73 -5.62 2.89
C ALA A 70 14.44 -5.39 1.55
N GLU A 71 15.49 -6.14 1.23
CA GLU A 71 16.19 -6.04 -0.05
C GLU A 71 15.30 -6.46 -1.24
N GLN A 72 14.39 -7.42 -1.06
CA GLN A 72 13.41 -7.80 -2.09
C GLN A 72 12.40 -6.68 -2.37
N ILE A 73 11.93 -5.99 -1.31
CA ILE A 73 11.03 -4.83 -1.44
C ILE A 73 11.77 -3.66 -2.08
N GLU A 74 13.00 -3.37 -1.64
CA GLU A 74 13.83 -2.31 -2.22
C GLU A 74 14.08 -2.55 -3.71
N HIS A 75 14.44 -3.78 -4.09
CA HIS A 75 14.59 -4.18 -5.49
C HIS A 75 13.30 -4.01 -6.30
N PHE A 76 12.14 -4.36 -5.73
CA PHE A 76 10.86 -4.11 -6.37
C PHE A 76 10.65 -2.63 -6.66
N TYR A 77 10.87 -1.76 -5.67
CA TYR A 77 10.70 -0.31 -5.82
C TYR A 77 11.69 0.29 -6.83
N ASP A 78 12.95 -0.13 -6.84
CA ASP A 78 13.96 0.33 -7.81
C ASP A 78 13.54 -0.02 -9.24
N CYS A 79 13.18 -1.29 -9.49
CA CYS A 79 12.67 -1.72 -10.79
C CYS A 79 11.36 -1.00 -11.17
N TYR A 80 10.46 -0.78 -10.21
CA TYR A 80 9.19 -0.09 -10.45
C TYR A 80 9.41 1.37 -10.85
N MET A 81 10.32 2.08 -10.17
CA MET A 81 10.71 3.44 -10.53
C MET A 81 11.36 3.50 -11.91
N GLU A 82 12.22 2.53 -12.24
CA GLU A 82 12.83 2.42 -13.57
C GLU A 82 11.77 2.22 -14.68
N CYS A 83 10.69 1.47 -14.42
CA CYS A 83 9.58 1.35 -15.37
C CYS A 83 8.91 2.69 -15.65
N PHE A 84 8.71 3.52 -14.61
CA PHE A 84 8.14 4.87 -14.77
C PHE A 84 9.08 5.77 -15.59
N GLU A 85 10.39 5.76 -15.31
CA GLU A 85 11.39 6.52 -16.07
C GLU A 85 11.38 6.17 -17.56
N LYS A 86 11.22 4.87 -17.89
CA LYS A 86 11.23 4.37 -19.27
C LYS A 86 9.86 4.38 -19.95
N GLY A 87 8.77 4.59 -19.22
CA GLY A 87 7.41 4.40 -19.72
C GLY A 87 7.10 2.94 -20.12
N ASP A 88 7.79 1.96 -19.52
CA ASP A 88 7.64 0.54 -19.87
C ASP A 88 6.48 -0.11 -19.11
N ARG A 89 5.29 -0.04 -19.71
CA ARG A 89 4.06 -0.62 -19.15
C ARG A 89 4.06 -2.15 -19.08
N SER A 90 4.84 -2.83 -19.93
CA SER A 90 4.89 -4.29 -19.90
C SER A 90 5.64 -4.76 -18.66
N MET A 91 6.83 -4.20 -18.44
CA MET A 91 7.64 -4.48 -17.27
C MET A 91 6.92 -4.07 -15.97
N GLU A 92 6.21 -2.93 -15.99
CA GLU A 92 5.38 -2.50 -14.88
C GLU A 92 4.36 -3.57 -14.48
N ASN A 93 3.58 -4.07 -15.45
CA ASN A 93 2.55 -5.08 -15.19
C ASN A 93 3.14 -6.40 -14.66
N ASP A 94 4.28 -6.83 -15.20
CA ASP A 94 4.97 -8.04 -14.73
C ASP A 94 5.46 -7.90 -13.29
N LEU A 95 6.01 -6.72 -12.92
CA LEU A 95 6.43 -6.42 -11.56
C LEU A 95 5.25 -6.41 -10.59
N LEU A 96 4.16 -5.73 -10.95
CA LEU A 96 2.94 -5.69 -10.13
C LEU A 96 2.40 -7.11 -9.90
N GLY A 97 2.34 -7.93 -10.94
CA GLY A 97 1.91 -9.34 -10.86
C GLY A 97 2.85 -10.22 -10.02
N LYS A 98 4.14 -9.88 -9.95
CA LYS A 98 5.15 -10.63 -9.20
C LYS A 98 5.28 -10.19 -7.74
N PHE A 99 5.04 -8.93 -7.41
CA PHE A 99 5.31 -8.41 -6.08
C PHE A 99 4.06 -8.05 -5.28
N LEU A 100 2.90 -7.84 -5.90
CA LEU A 100 1.66 -7.54 -5.17
C LEU A 100 0.73 -8.74 -5.14
N THR A 101 0.00 -8.89 -4.03
CA THR A 101 -1.15 -9.80 -3.99
C THR A 101 -2.26 -9.33 -4.95
N PRO A 102 -3.11 -10.23 -5.48
CA PRO A 102 -4.24 -9.82 -6.32
C PRO A 102 -5.14 -8.76 -5.66
N GLU A 103 -5.34 -8.84 -4.36
CA GLU A 103 -6.12 -7.91 -3.54
C GLU A 103 -5.45 -6.54 -3.50
N MET A 104 -4.13 -6.49 -3.31
CA MET A 104 -3.38 -5.24 -3.30
C MET A 104 -3.33 -4.59 -4.70
N GLN A 105 -3.24 -5.38 -5.78
CA GLN A 105 -3.35 -4.85 -7.14
C GLN A 105 -4.70 -4.16 -7.38
N LYS A 106 -5.80 -4.79 -6.95
CA LYS A 106 -7.14 -4.17 -7.03
C LYS A 106 -7.23 -2.91 -6.17
N LYS A 107 -6.67 -2.93 -4.94
CA LYS A 107 -6.64 -1.74 -4.08
C LYS A 107 -5.81 -0.62 -4.67
N ARG A 108 -4.68 -0.92 -5.32
CA ARG A 108 -3.83 0.08 -5.99
C ARG A 108 -4.63 0.93 -6.96
N VAL A 109 -5.47 0.31 -7.81
CA VAL A 109 -6.33 1.01 -8.77
C VAL A 109 -7.30 1.94 -8.04
N ARG A 110 -7.96 1.46 -6.98
CA ARG A 110 -8.90 2.27 -6.19
C ARG A 110 -8.22 3.43 -5.46
N LEU A 111 -7.03 3.22 -4.91
CA LEU A 111 -6.23 4.28 -4.27
C LEU A 111 -5.73 5.32 -5.27
N ALA A 112 -5.35 4.90 -6.48
CA ALA A 112 -4.98 5.83 -7.54
C ALA A 112 -6.16 6.73 -7.92
N ASN A 113 -7.36 6.13 -8.08
CA ASN A 113 -8.60 6.88 -8.32
C ASN A 113 -8.99 7.80 -7.14
N ALA A 114 -8.62 7.47 -5.91
CA ALA A 114 -8.92 8.28 -4.73
C ALA A 114 -7.93 9.43 -4.49
N THR A 115 -6.71 9.36 -5.06
CA THR A 115 -5.61 10.30 -4.76
C THR A 115 -5.07 11.07 -5.96
N ASP A 116 -5.43 10.66 -7.18
CA ASP A 116 -4.80 11.14 -8.42
C ASP A 116 -3.25 11.01 -8.40
N SER A 117 -2.76 9.97 -7.74
CA SER A 117 -1.33 9.67 -7.58
C SER A 117 -1.06 8.16 -7.62
N ASP A 118 0.17 7.75 -7.89
CA ASP A 118 0.55 6.35 -7.72
C ASP A 118 0.69 6.04 -6.21
N PRO A 119 -0.09 5.11 -5.66
CA PRO A 119 -0.08 4.85 -4.22
C PRO A 119 1.14 4.04 -3.74
N ILE A 120 1.86 3.38 -4.65
CA ILE A 120 3.11 2.68 -4.34
C ILE A 120 4.20 3.72 -4.07
N LEU A 121 4.26 4.76 -4.91
CA LEU A 121 5.24 5.85 -4.82
C LEU A 121 4.80 7.01 -3.91
N ARG A 122 3.49 7.23 -3.75
CA ARG A 122 2.89 8.48 -3.24
C ARG A 122 3.34 9.72 -4.03
N ALA A 123 3.41 9.54 -5.34
CA ALA A 123 3.80 10.58 -6.29
C ALA A 123 3.14 10.33 -7.65
N GLN A 124 3.11 11.35 -8.50
CA GLN A 124 2.65 11.22 -9.90
C GLN A 124 3.74 10.78 -10.85
N ASP A 125 5.01 11.00 -10.47
CA ASP A 125 6.18 10.76 -11.30
C ASP A 125 7.34 10.28 -10.42
N VAL A 126 8.47 9.99 -11.04
CA VAL A 126 9.72 9.55 -10.39
C VAL A 126 10.81 10.60 -10.59
N SER A 127 11.86 10.48 -9.79
CA SER A 127 13.07 11.31 -9.91
C SER A 127 14.31 10.44 -9.84
N GLU A 128 15.34 10.84 -10.60
CA GLU A 128 16.63 10.13 -10.61
C GLU A 128 17.20 10.01 -9.19
N TYR A 129 17.12 11.09 -8.41
CA TYR A 129 17.57 11.07 -7.02
C TYR A 129 16.66 10.24 -6.10
N GLY A 130 15.36 10.19 -6.39
CA GLY A 130 14.42 9.29 -5.72
C GLY A 130 14.90 7.86 -5.75
N ARG A 131 15.28 7.37 -6.93
CA ARG A 131 15.80 6.01 -7.06
C ARG A 131 17.15 5.81 -6.36
N GLN A 132 18.06 6.77 -6.44
CA GLN A 132 19.37 6.71 -5.77
C GLN A 132 19.29 6.72 -4.23
N SER A 133 18.26 7.36 -3.68
CA SER A 133 18.06 7.51 -2.23
C SER A 133 17.10 6.47 -1.64
N LEU A 134 16.63 5.54 -2.46
CA LEU A 134 15.71 4.48 -2.07
C LEU A 134 16.35 3.60 -0.98
N THR A 135 15.59 3.34 0.06
CA THR A 135 15.96 2.42 1.13
C THR A 135 14.73 1.64 1.57
N CYS A 136 14.92 0.40 1.98
CA CYS A 136 13.91 -0.35 2.71
C CYS A 136 14.45 -0.84 4.04
N ARG A 137 13.66 -0.71 5.10
CA ARG A 137 13.98 -1.26 6.43
C ARG A 137 12.82 -2.01 7.02
N HIS A 138 13.12 -3.04 7.80
CA HIS A 138 12.13 -3.71 8.62
C HIS A 138 11.57 -2.77 9.70
N LEU A 139 10.28 -2.91 10.00
CA LEU A 139 9.60 -2.22 11.09
C LEU A 139 9.32 -3.20 12.23
N ASP A 140 8.20 -3.92 12.13
CA ASP A 140 7.73 -4.90 13.12
C ASP A 140 6.86 -5.95 12.43
N GLY A 141 6.94 -7.20 12.89
CA GLY A 141 6.25 -8.33 12.26
C GLY A 141 6.47 -8.36 10.75
N ASP A 142 5.38 -8.33 9.98
CA ASP A 142 5.41 -8.36 8.51
C ASP A 142 5.45 -6.96 7.87
N TRP A 143 5.79 -5.92 8.64
CA TRP A 143 5.83 -4.54 8.16
C TRP A 143 7.24 -4.05 7.87
N TYR A 144 7.35 -3.29 6.80
CA TYR A 144 8.57 -2.66 6.31
C TYR A 144 8.28 -1.20 5.95
N GLU A 145 9.28 -0.34 5.97
CA GLU A 145 9.17 1.06 5.51
C GLU A 145 10.09 1.24 4.32
N VAL A 146 9.51 1.62 3.19
CA VAL A 146 10.24 2.15 2.06
C VAL A 146 10.38 3.65 2.22
N ALA A 147 11.57 4.18 2.00
CA ALA A 147 11.82 5.60 2.07
C ALA A 147 12.72 6.07 0.92
N TYR A 148 12.40 7.25 0.38
CA TYR A 148 13.22 7.92 -0.62
C TYR A 148 13.02 9.44 -0.56
N ARG A 149 13.93 10.22 -1.16
CA ARG A 149 13.83 11.68 -1.26
C ARG A 149 13.69 12.09 -2.71
N TRP A 150 12.87 13.11 -2.97
CA TRP A 150 12.69 13.60 -4.33
C TRP A 150 13.97 14.26 -4.87
N ASP A 151 14.62 15.09 -4.04
CA ASP A 151 15.86 15.77 -4.39
C ASP A 151 16.94 15.59 -3.29
N ALA A 152 18.22 15.71 -3.68
CA ALA A 152 19.35 15.64 -2.76
C ALA A 152 19.33 16.73 -1.68
N GLN A 153 18.72 17.88 -1.97
CA GLN A 153 18.55 18.99 -1.03
C GLN A 153 17.32 18.82 -0.13
N ASP A 154 16.44 17.84 -0.39
CA ASP A 154 15.29 17.61 0.47
C ASP A 154 15.73 17.10 1.84
N THR A 155 15.23 17.78 2.87
CA THR A 155 15.45 17.38 4.27
C THR A 155 14.43 16.35 4.74
N THR A 156 13.38 16.11 3.97
CA THR A 156 12.26 15.23 4.31
C THR A 156 12.16 14.13 3.26
N ALA A 157 12.17 12.88 3.71
CA ALA A 157 11.91 11.74 2.85
C ALA A 157 10.41 11.44 2.78
N ILE A 158 10.00 10.87 1.65
CA ILE A 158 8.75 10.15 1.52
C ILE A 158 8.92 8.83 2.25
N HIS A 159 7.96 8.45 3.09
CA HIS A 159 7.99 7.23 3.90
C HIS A 159 6.71 6.43 3.69
N ILE A 160 6.83 5.20 3.19
CA ILE A 160 5.72 4.35 2.79
C ILE A 160 5.81 3.02 3.55
N PRO A 161 5.02 2.86 4.63
CA PRO A 161 4.91 1.57 5.28
C PRO A 161 4.15 0.57 4.40
N VAL A 162 4.73 -0.62 4.23
CA VAL A 162 4.17 -1.73 3.48
C VAL A 162 4.10 -2.97 4.37
N ARG A 163 3.06 -3.78 4.18
CA ARG A 163 2.93 -5.10 4.81
C ARG A 163 3.11 -6.17 3.75
N VAL A 164 3.77 -7.25 4.12
CA VAL A 164 3.99 -8.41 3.25
C VAL A 164 3.31 -9.67 3.77
N GLU A 165 3.27 -10.67 2.90
CA GLU A 165 3.01 -12.08 3.22
C GLU A 165 3.85 -12.97 2.30
N GLU A 166 3.96 -14.24 2.62
CA GLU A 166 4.51 -15.25 1.72
C GLU A 166 3.36 -15.95 0.99
N ASP A 167 3.48 -16.10 -0.32
CA ASP A 167 2.54 -16.91 -1.10
C ASP A 167 2.80 -18.41 -0.90
N GLU A 168 1.95 -19.26 -1.50
CA GLU A 168 2.06 -20.73 -1.42
C GLU A 168 3.41 -21.29 -1.90
N LYS A 169 4.20 -20.49 -2.64
CA LYS A 169 5.53 -20.85 -3.16
C LYS A 169 6.67 -20.26 -2.31
N GLY A 170 6.35 -19.60 -1.19
CA GLY A 170 7.32 -18.91 -0.34
C GLY A 170 7.83 -17.60 -0.93
N GLN A 171 7.17 -17.05 -1.96
CA GLN A 171 7.55 -15.75 -2.52
C GLN A 171 6.92 -14.64 -1.69
N VAL A 172 7.74 -13.69 -1.24
CA VAL A 172 7.28 -12.46 -0.58
C VAL A 172 6.40 -11.65 -1.53
N ARG A 173 5.20 -11.28 -1.07
CA ARG A 173 4.24 -10.40 -1.74
C ARG A 173 3.85 -9.26 -0.82
N ILE A 174 3.78 -8.04 -1.34
CA ILE A 174 3.17 -6.90 -0.66
C ILE A 174 1.65 -7.10 -0.68
N ASN A 175 1.06 -7.24 0.50
CA ASN A 175 -0.38 -7.44 0.68
C ASN A 175 -1.12 -6.17 1.14
N TYR A 176 -0.39 -5.14 1.57
CA TYR A 176 -0.95 -3.84 1.89
C TYR A 176 0.11 -2.73 1.77
N ILE A 177 -0.29 -1.60 1.20
CA ILE A 177 0.50 -0.37 1.19
C ILE A 177 -0.29 0.67 1.95
N THR A 178 0.35 1.29 2.94
CA THR A 178 -0.24 2.40 3.69
C THR A 178 -0.49 3.57 2.75
N PRO A 179 -1.74 4.01 2.55
CA PRO A 179 -2.04 5.15 1.69
C PRO A 179 -1.42 6.46 2.21
N GLU A 180 -1.37 7.49 1.37
CA GLU A 180 -0.78 8.79 1.70
C GLU A 180 -1.31 9.37 3.02
N TRP A 181 -2.64 9.33 3.24
CA TRP A 181 -3.28 9.83 4.47
C TRP A 181 -2.91 9.04 5.74
N GLY A 182 -2.46 7.80 5.60
CA GLY A 182 -1.93 7.01 6.72
C GLY A 182 -0.54 7.48 7.16
N GLY A 183 0.17 8.24 6.32
CA GLY A 183 1.51 8.74 6.59
C GLY A 183 2.47 7.59 6.92
N ARG A 184 3.08 7.66 8.10
CA ARG A 184 4.01 6.65 8.62
C ARG A 184 3.36 5.63 9.56
N ARG A 185 2.03 5.64 9.70
CA ARG A 185 1.31 4.72 10.58
C ARG A 185 1.27 3.33 9.95
N TYR A 186 1.40 2.29 10.78
CA TYR A 186 1.39 0.90 10.35
C TYR A 186 0.97 -0.01 11.51
N GLY A 187 0.71 -1.28 11.22
CA GLY A 187 0.52 -2.33 12.22
C GLY A 187 -0.76 -3.12 12.02
N ASN A 188 -0.78 -4.34 12.56
CA ASN A 188 -1.89 -5.27 12.36
C ASN A 188 -3.21 -4.80 13.01
N HIS A 189 -3.13 -3.92 14.02
CA HIS A 189 -4.28 -3.29 14.65
C HIS A 189 -5.21 -2.54 13.67
N LEU A 190 -4.70 -2.12 12.51
CA LEU A 190 -5.52 -1.52 11.45
C LEU A 190 -6.59 -2.49 10.92
N PHE A 191 -6.33 -3.79 11.00
CA PHE A 191 -7.21 -4.84 10.50
C PHE A 191 -7.96 -5.59 11.62
N ASP A 192 -7.73 -5.22 12.88
CA ASP A 192 -8.31 -5.82 14.07
C ASP A 192 -9.72 -5.26 14.33
N ILE A 193 -10.57 -5.35 13.31
CA ILE A 193 -11.97 -4.95 13.38
C ILE A 193 -12.86 -6.21 13.44
N PRO A 194 -13.83 -6.27 14.37
CA PRO A 194 -14.72 -7.43 14.47
C PRO A 194 -15.64 -7.49 13.26
N ALA A 195 -15.93 -8.71 12.78
CA ALA A 195 -16.90 -8.92 11.71
C ALA A 195 -18.27 -8.33 12.10
N PRO A 196 -18.75 -7.31 11.39
CA PRO A 196 -19.97 -6.61 11.73
C PRO A 196 -21.20 -7.43 11.32
N LYS A 197 -22.29 -7.27 12.08
CA LYS A 197 -23.59 -7.85 11.75
C LYS A 197 -24.60 -6.74 11.55
N VAL A 198 -25.29 -6.76 10.41
CA VAL A 198 -26.35 -5.79 10.12
C VAL A 198 -27.59 -6.08 10.97
N VAL A 199 -28.04 -5.08 11.73
CA VAL A 199 -29.23 -5.15 12.58
C VAL A 199 -30.33 -4.28 12.00
N ASN A 200 -31.19 -4.87 11.16
CA ASN A 200 -32.19 -4.12 10.40
C ASN A 200 -33.64 -4.24 10.91
N ARG A 201 -33.88 -4.81 12.10
CA ARG A 201 -35.24 -4.98 12.65
C ARG A 201 -35.51 -4.20 13.93
N LYS A 202 -34.50 -3.51 14.47
CA LYS A 202 -34.58 -2.81 15.75
C LYS A 202 -35.08 -1.37 15.57
N ASP A 203 -34.25 -0.52 14.99
CA ASP A 203 -34.51 0.88 14.70
C ASP A 203 -33.65 1.35 13.51
N ALA A 204 -34.04 2.46 12.89
CA ALA A 204 -33.43 2.98 11.67
C ALA A 204 -31.96 3.38 11.86
N ARG A 205 -31.63 4.06 12.97
CA ARG A 205 -30.26 4.51 13.26
C ARG A 205 -29.30 3.32 13.41
N THR A 206 -29.69 2.34 14.23
CA THR A 206 -28.92 1.11 14.43
C THR A 206 -28.73 0.37 13.11
N PHE A 207 -29.76 0.32 12.27
CA PHE A 207 -29.64 -0.27 10.94
C PHE A 207 -28.59 0.45 10.09
N VAL A 208 -28.67 1.77 9.96
CA VAL A 208 -27.72 2.56 9.15
C VAL A 208 -26.30 2.36 9.64
N GLU A 209 -26.05 2.48 10.94
CA GLU A 209 -24.72 2.30 11.53
C GLU A 209 -24.16 0.90 11.26
N THR A 210 -24.94 -0.14 11.53
CA THR A 210 -24.49 -1.52 11.35
C THR A 210 -24.39 -1.93 9.87
N PHE A 211 -25.19 -1.32 9.00
CA PHE A 211 -25.08 -1.48 7.55
C PHE A 211 -23.75 -0.90 7.05
N PHE A 212 -23.43 0.36 7.33
CA PHE A 212 -22.19 0.97 6.82
C PHE A 212 -20.94 0.33 7.42
N LYS A 213 -20.96 -0.05 8.70
CA LYS A 213 -19.86 -0.85 9.28
C LYS A 213 -19.67 -2.18 8.54
N ALA A 214 -20.75 -2.84 8.10
CA ALA A 214 -20.68 -4.06 7.30
C ALA A 214 -20.31 -3.83 5.85
N TYR A 215 -20.73 -2.72 5.27
CA TYR A 215 -20.45 -2.34 3.89
C TYR A 215 -18.98 -1.96 3.69
N THR A 216 -18.37 -1.27 4.64
CA THR A 216 -16.96 -0.87 4.56
C THR A 216 -15.98 -1.97 4.98
N TYR A 217 -16.45 -2.97 5.73
CA TYR A 217 -15.61 -4.06 6.25
C TYR A 217 -14.85 -4.84 5.15
N PRO A 218 -15.47 -5.25 4.02
CA PRO A 218 -14.75 -5.90 2.93
C PRO A 218 -13.58 -5.10 2.36
N TYR A 219 -13.70 -3.76 2.30
CA TYR A 219 -12.60 -2.90 1.86
C TYR A 219 -11.44 -2.95 2.85
N VAL A 220 -11.74 -2.75 4.14
CA VAL A 220 -10.73 -2.75 5.20
C VAL A 220 -10.01 -4.10 5.30
N LYS A 221 -10.75 -5.20 5.16
CA LYS A 221 -10.19 -6.56 5.22
C LYS A 221 -9.55 -7.03 3.93
N MET A 222 -9.48 -6.19 2.89
CA MET A 222 -8.89 -6.55 1.60
C MET A 222 -9.54 -7.81 1.01
N SER A 223 -10.88 -7.89 1.01
CA SER A 223 -11.58 -9.10 0.56
C SER A 223 -11.25 -9.47 -0.89
N HIS A 224 -10.85 -10.73 -1.14
CA HIS A 224 -10.63 -11.28 -2.47
C HIS A 224 -11.91 -11.24 -3.35
N THR A 225 -13.08 -11.30 -2.70
CA THR A 225 -14.43 -11.22 -3.30
C THR A 225 -15.11 -9.87 -3.07
N LEU A 226 -14.34 -8.79 -2.84
CA LEU A 226 -14.84 -7.45 -2.50
C LEU A 226 -16.16 -7.07 -3.20
N GLU A 227 -16.17 -7.01 -4.53
CA GLU A 227 -17.35 -6.57 -5.28
C GLU A 227 -18.57 -7.50 -5.08
N GLN A 228 -18.34 -8.82 -4.98
CA GLN A 228 -19.41 -9.78 -4.74
C GLN A 228 -19.99 -9.64 -3.34
N ASP A 229 -19.15 -9.35 -2.34
CA ASP A 229 -19.57 -9.11 -0.96
C ASP A 229 -20.42 -7.83 -0.88
N LEU A 230 -19.96 -6.75 -1.53
CA LEU A 230 -20.69 -5.48 -1.60
C LEU A 230 -22.02 -5.62 -2.35
N GLU A 231 -22.03 -6.35 -3.47
CA GLU A 231 -23.24 -6.60 -4.25
C GLU A 231 -24.29 -7.37 -3.43
N GLN A 232 -23.87 -8.38 -2.67
CA GLN A 232 -24.75 -9.12 -1.77
C GLN A 232 -25.35 -8.22 -0.70
N LEU A 233 -24.54 -7.33 -0.09
CA LEU A 233 -25.02 -6.37 0.89
C LEU A 233 -26.03 -5.39 0.28
N ARG A 234 -25.75 -4.84 -0.90
CA ARG A 234 -26.70 -3.97 -1.64
C ARG A 234 -28.01 -4.69 -1.91
N LYS A 235 -27.97 -5.88 -2.53
CA LYS A 235 -29.18 -6.67 -2.81
C LYS A 235 -30.00 -7.01 -1.56
N ARG A 236 -29.34 -7.17 -0.42
CA ARG A 236 -29.97 -7.58 0.84
C ARG A 236 -30.58 -6.40 1.61
N TYR A 237 -29.95 -5.23 1.56
CA TYR A 237 -30.22 -4.12 2.47
C TYR A 237 -30.59 -2.81 1.78
N CYS A 238 -30.60 -2.77 0.46
CA CYS A 238 -31.11 -1.64 -0.32
C CYS A 238 -32.43 -2.03 -1.02
N THR A 239 -33.29 -1.05 -1.29
CA THR A 239 -34.49 -1.28 -2.10
C THR A 239 -34.11 -1.50 -3.57
N SER A 240 -34.84 -2.35 -4.27
CA SER A 240 -34.57 -2.61 -5.69
C SER A 240 -34.75 -1.35 -6.54
N SER A 241 -35.75 -0.51 -6.22
CA SER A 241 -35.99 0.75 -6.93
C SER A 241 -34.81 1.74 -6.81
N PHE A 242 -34.19 1.82 -5.64
CA PHE A 242 -32.98 2.62 -5.43
C PHE A 242 -31.81 2.10 -6.27
N LEU A 243 -31.57 0.78 -6.23
CA LEU A 243 -30.44 0.16 -6.93
C LEU A 243 -30.56 0.31 -8.45
N THR A 244 -31.74 0.07 -9.03
CA THR A 244 -31.95 0.20 -10.49
C THR A 244 -32.14 1.64 -10.94
N GLY A 245 -32.47 2.55 -10.02
CA GLY A 245 -32.68 3.97 -10.29
C GLY A 245 -31.43 4.79 -9.97
N LYS A 246 -31.46 5.49 -8.83
CA LYS A 246 -30.47 6.51 -8.48
C LYS A 246 -29.05 5.95 -8.33
N TYR A 247 -28.88 4.78 -7.70
CA TYR A 247 -27.55 4.18 -7.54
C TYR A 247 -26.89 3.92 -8.91
N ALA A 248 -27.61 3.28 -9.83
CA ALA A 248 -27.13 3.02 -11.18
C ALA A 248 -26.83 4.31 -11.96
N ALA A 249 -27.67 5.34 -11.80
CA ALA A 249 -27.46 6.64 -12.43
C ALA A 249 -26.18 7.33 -11.93
N ILE A 250 -25.96 7.38 -10.61
CA ILE A 250 -24.74 7.96 -10.02
C ILE A 250 -23.51 7.16 -10.48
N LYS A 251 -23.57 5.83 -10.46
CA LYS A 251 -22.44 5.00 -10.92
C LYS A 251 -22.11 5.27 -12.39
N GLN A 252 -23.13 5.41 -13.26
CA GLN A 252 -22.93 5.75 -14.67
C GLN A 252 -22.37 7.17 -14.87
N GLU A 253 -22.76 8.11 -14.02
CA GLU A 253 -22.21 9.47 -14.03
C GLU A 253 -20.73 9.46 -13.66
N TYR A 254 -20.37 8.79 -12.56
CA TYR A 254 -18.98 8.66 -12.14
C TYR A 254 -18.12 8.00 -13.21
N MET A 255 -18.59 6.94 -13.86
CA MET A 255 -17.86 6.28 -14.96
C MET A 255 -17.48 7.19 -16.14
N LYS A 256 -18.05 8.41 -16.26
CA LYS A 256 -17.65 9.37 -17.30
C LYS A 256 -16.36 10.11 -16.95
N ASP A 257 -16.13 10.37 -15.66
CA ASP A 257 -15.05 11.23 -15.18
C ASP A 257 -14.00 10.46 -14.36
N TYR A 258 -14.40 9.37 -13.68
CA TYR A 258 -13.56 8.51 -12.84
C TYR A 258 -14.01 7.04 -12.94
N GLU A 259 -13.07 6.10 -13.08
CA GLU A 259 -13.47 4.74 -13.49
C GLU A 259 -14.17 3.90 -12.42
N ASP A 260 -14.16 4.26 -11.12
CA ASP A 260 -14.74 3.35 -10.11
C ASP A 260 -15.14 3.94 -8.74
N ILE A 261 -15.84 5.09 -8.68
CA ILE A 261 -16.37 5.60 -7.39
C ILE A 261 -17.59 4.76 -6.96
N ASP A 262 -17.62 4.26 -5.71
CA ASP A 262 -18.80 3.60 -5.13
C ASP A 262 -19.73 4.66 -4.50
N PRO A 263 -20.97 4.83 -5.00
CA PRO A 263 -21.91 5.82 -4.48
C PRO A 263 -22.22 5.70 -2.99
N LEU A 264 -22.16 4.49 -2.40
CA LEU A 264 -22.51 4.30 -0.98
C LEU A 264 -21.40 4.73 -0.02
N VAL A 265 -20.16 4.88 -0.51
CA VAL A 265 -19.07 5.50 0.25
C VAL A 265 -18.60 6.80 -0.37
N ASP A 266 -19.13 7.17 -1.54
CA ASP A 266 -18.74 8.35 -2.32
C ASP A 266 -17.22 8.47 -2.52
N CYS A 267 -16.57 7.32 -2.69
CA CYS A 267 -15.14 7.21 -2.91
C CYS A 267 -14.83 5.94 -3.69
N ALA A 268 -13.65 5.89 -4.34
CA ALA A 268 -13.20 4.69 -5.03
C ALA A 268 -12.72 3.59 -4.07
N ASP A 269 -12.26 3.94 -2.86
CA ASP A 269 -11.84 2.98 -1.82
C ASP A 269 -12.45 3.35 -0.46
N PHE A 270 -12.35 2.45 0.51
CA PHE A 270 -12.56 2.77 1.92
C PHE A 270 -11.45 2.13 2.76
N ASP A 271 -10.56 2.95 3.32
CA ASP A 271 -9.37 2.43 3.97
C ASP A 271 -9.53 2.19 5.49
N ALA A 272 -8.72 1.27 6.03
CA ALA A 272 -8.64 0.93 7.44
C ALA A 272 -8.48 2.16 8.35
N PHE A 273 -7.75 3.19 7.90
CA PHE A 273 -7.56 4.43 8.66
C PHE A 273 -8.86 5.22 8.89
N TRP A 274 -9.86 5.05 8.03
CA TRP A 274 -11.12 5.78 8.11
C TRP A 274 -12.18 5.06 8.93
N TYR A 275 -12.07 3.73 9.08
CA TYR A 275 -13.06 2.92 9.78
C TYR A 275 -13.38 3.40 11.21
N PRO A 276 -12.41 3.80 12.05
CA PRO A 276 -12.69 4.30 13.40
C PRO A 276 -13.46 5.63 13.43
N SER A 277 -13.46 6.39 12.33
CA SER A 277 -14.11 7.70 12.24
C SER A 277 -15.56 7.64 11.79
N ILE A 278 -16.07 6.45 11.43
CA ILE A 278 -17.46 6.27 10.99
C ILE A 278 -18.42 6.85 12.02
N LYS A 279 -19.26 7.79 11.58
CA LYS A 279 -20.25 8.47 12.39
C LYS A 279 -21.59 8.51 11.68
N ILE A 280 -22.67 8.27 12.44
CA ILE A 280 -24.04 8.42 11.98
C ILE A 280 -24.72 9.54 12.76
N ASP A 281 -25.13 10.59 12.06
CA ASP A 281 -25.96 11.66 12.62
C ASP A 281 -27.40 11.52 12.13
N SER A 282 -28.36 11.79 13.01
CA SER A 282 -29.79 11.73 12.67
C SER A 282 -30.24 13.09 12.17
N ILE A 283 -30.83 13.13 10.98
CA ILE A 283 -31.51 14.33 10.46
C ILE A 283 -32.98 14.27 10.87
N ASP A 284 -33.61 13.11 10.66
CA ASP A 284 -34.95 12.78 11.16
C ASP A 284 -35.10 11.27 11.44
N SER A 285 -36.33 10.80 11.60
CA SER A 285 -36.65 9.38 11.88
C SER A 285 -36.24 8.37 10.80
N HIS A 286 -36.10 8.80 9.55
CA HIS A 286 -35.81 7.99 8.37
C HIS A 286 -34.63 8.51 7.55
N THR A 287 -34.10 9.70 7.89
CA THR A 287 -32.98 10.32 7.21
C THR A 287 -31.79 10.48 8.15
N PHE A 288 -30.62 10.05 7.68
CA PHE A 288 -29.37 10.04 8.43
C PHE A 288 -28.25 10.65 7.58
N ARG A 289 -27.17 11.05 8.24
CA ARG A 289 -25.90 11.39 7.60
C ARG A 289 -24.88 10.34 8.00
N PHE A 290 -24.35 9.62 7.02
CA PHE A 290 -23.19 8.74 7.18
C PHE A 290 -21.97 9.56 6.81
N GLY A 291 -21.05 9.70 7.77
CA GLY A 291 -19.81 10.43 7.55
C GLY A 291 -18.59 9.74 8.11
N TYR A 292 -17.43 10.09 7.56
CA TYR A 292 -16.12 9.60 7.97
C TYR A 292 -15.02 10.57 7.56
N ASP A 293 -13.91 10.55 8.29
CA ASP A 293 -12.78 11.45 8.08
C ASP A 293 -11.80 10.81 7.10
N THR A 294 -11.64 11.42 5.91
CA THR A 294 -10.70 10.90 4.91
C THR A 294 -9.25 11.27 5.22
N CYS A 295 -9.02 12.21 6.15
CA CYS A 295 -7.72 12.79 6.51
C CYS A 295 -6.92 13.41 5.35
N VAL A 296 -7.33 13.21 4.09
CA VAL A 296 -6.84 13.91 2.91
C VAL A 296 -7.32 15.35 3.01
N LYS A 297 -6.40 16.30 3.18
CA LYS A 297 -6.67 17.75 3.16
C LYS A 297 -7.69 18.25 4.20
N GLY A 298 -7.99 17.46 5.24
CA GLY A 298 -9.02 17.80 6.26
C GLY A 298 -10.46 17.62 5.77
N TRP A 299 -10.67 16.78 4.74
CA TRP A 299 -11.99 16.56 4.16
C TRP A 299 -12.76 15.55 5.00
N HIS A 300 -14.05 15.81 5.13
CA HIS A 300 -15.03 14.93 5.76
C HIS A 300 -15.97 14.49 4.65
N GLN A 301 -16.15 13.18 4.50
CA GLN A 301 -17.14 12.67 3.56
C GLN A 301 -18.48 12.65 4.28
N ASP A 302 -19.52 13.19 3.66
CA ASP A 302 -20.87 13.18 4.17
C ASP A 302 -21.83 12.69 3.10
N ILE A 303 -22.59 11.65 3.43
CA ILE A 303 -23.60 11.06 2.55
C ILE A 303 -24.91 11.10 3.31
N LYS A 304 -25.91 11.82 2.78
CA LYS A 304 -27.27 11.71 3.29
C LYS A 304 -27.83 10.36 2.87
N VAL A 305 -28.45 9.66 3.81
CA VAL A 305 -28.97 8.31 3.63
C VAL A 305 -30.42 8.28 4.09
N VAL A 306 -31.30 7.87 3.19
CA VAL A 306 -32.73 7.70 3.48
C VAL A 306 -33.02 6.21 3.61
N VAL A 307 -33.78 5.84 4.63
CA VAL A 307 -34.22 4.47 4.85
C VAL A 307 -35.73 4.35 4.82
N THR A 308 -36.21 3.21 4.35
CA THR A 308 -37.62 2.81 4.41
C THR A 308 -37.77 1.55 5.25
N ARG A 309 -39.01 1.24 5.67
CA ARG A 309 -39.34 0.03 6.40
C ARG A 309 -40.25 -0.88 5.59
N GLU A 310 -39.75 -2.06 5.23
CA GLU A 310 -40.47 -3.07 4.47
C GLU A 310 -40.53 -4.39 5.23
N SER A 311 -41.73 -4.93 5.44
CA SER A 311 -41.92 -6.21 6.15
C SER A 311 -41.19 -6.27 7.50
N GLY A 312 -41.21 -5.16 8.25
CA GLY A 312 -40.56 -5.02 9.55
C GLY A 312 -39.03 -4.88 9.52
N ARG A 313 -38.42 -4.76 8.32
CA ARG A 313 -36.98 -4.54 8.13
C ARG A 313 -36.71 -3.15 7.57
N PHE A 314 -35.67 -2.49 8.05
CA PHE A 314 -35.15 -1.27 7.43
C PHE A 314 -34.27 -1.61 6.22
N LEU A 315 -34.36 -0.78 5.19
CA LEU A 315 -33.61 -0.85 3.94
C LEU A 315 -33.17 0.57 3.54
N ILE A 316 -31.99 0.70 2.92
CA ILE A 316 -31.57 1.94 2.26
C ILE A 316 -32.45 2.15 1.03
N SER A 317 -33.13 3.28 0.95
CA SER A 317 -34.03 3.63 -0.15
C SER A 317 -33.56 4.83 -0.97
N ASP A 318 -32.65 5.63 -0.44
CA ASP A 318 -32.02 6.71 -1.20
C ASP A 318 -30.68 7.15 -0.59
N ILE A 319 -29.85 7.82 -1.39
CA ILE A 319 -28.67 8.57 -0.94
C ILE A 319 -28.58 9.94 -1.63
N GLU A 320 -28.01 10.94 -0.97
CA GLU A 320 -27.59 12.20 -1.60
C GLU A 320 -26.16 12.50 -1.16
N ALA A 321 -25.24 12.67 -2.11
CA ALA A 321 -23.93 13.25 -1.83
C ALA A 321 -24.14 14.75 -1.53
N GLU A 322 -23.61 15.25 -0.41
CA GLU A 322 -23.74 16.66 0.02
C GLU A 322 -22.52 17.50 -0.32
#